data_AF-A0A973CUD3-F1
#
_entry.id   AF-A0A973CUD3-F1
#
_cell.length_a   1.000
_cell.length_b   1.000
_cell.length_c   1.000
_cell.angle_alpha   90.00
_cell.angle_beta   90.00
_cell.angle_gamma   90.00
#
_symmetry.space_group_name_H-M   'P 1'
#
loop_
_entity.id
_entity.type
_entity.pdbx_description
1 polymer ?
#
loop_
_entity_poly.entity_id
_entity_poly.type
_entity_poly.pdbx_seq_one_letter_code
_entity_poly.pdbx_strand_id
1 'polypeptide(L)'
;MANSLTDNDGSEIIERFRAPAFIREDLTRFALSAGGQAWGRPGLDVKYRSLATIAVLTALQRSDALREHMGLGLDNGLTPREICETLFQCAIYAGFPTCVHAMEIAHDVFEERGVGE
;
A
#
# COMPACT_ATOMS: atom_id res chain seq x y z
N MET A 1 -10.17 4.10 -19.35
CA MET A 1 -8.85 4.72 -19.17
C MET A 1 -7.96 3.67 -18.55
N ALA A 2 -6.80 3.41 -19.14
CA ALA A 2 -5.93 2.26 -18.83
C ALA A 2 -5.47 2.28 -17.37
N ASN A 3 -5.51 1.10 -16.74
CA ASN A 3 -5.13 0.87 -15.36
C ASN A 3 -3.61 0.91 -15.27
N SER A 4 -3.02 1.93 -14.66
CA SER A 4 -1.57 2.14 -14.60
C SER A 4 -0.77 1.01 -13.90
N LEU A 5 -1.47 0.05 -13.30
CA LEU A 5 -0.89 -1.16 -12.72
C LEU A 5 -0.78 -2.34 -13.70
N THR A 6 -1.40 -2.28 -14.88
CA THR A 6 -1.21 -3.30 -15.94
C THR A 6 -0.12 -2.93 -16.93
N ASP A 7 0.27 -1.65 -16.97
CA ASP A 7 1.21 -1.11 -17.96
C ASP A 7 2.63 -0.97 -17.40
N ASN A 8 2.80 -1.10 -16.08
CA ASN A 8 4.09 -1.29 -15.42
C ASN A 8 4.21 -2.77 -15.06
N ASP A 9 5.18 -3.50 -15.63
CA ASP A 9 5.38 -4.93 -15.37
C ASP A 9 5.83 -5.22 -13.91
N GLY A 10 5.92 -4.19 -13.07
CA GLY A 10 6.33 -4.24 -11.68
C GLY A 10 7.85 -4.26 -11.50
N SER A 11 8.63 -4.23 -12.58
CA SER A 11 10.10 -4.28 -12.54
C SER A 11 10.72 -3.15 -11.71
N GLU A 12 10.22 -1.92 -11.83
CA GLU A 12 10.74 -0.76 -11.07
C GLU A 12 10.53 -0.89 -9.55
N ILE A 13 9.38 -1.44 -9.11
CA ILE A 13 9.12 -1.71 -7.68
C ILE A 13 10.10 -2.78 -7.17
N ILE A 14 10.49 -3.71 -8.05
CA ILE A 14 11.32 -4.86 -7.70
C ILE A 14 12.81 -4.52 -7.67
N GLU A 15 13.28 -3.55 -8.46
CA GLU A 15 14.64 -3.03 -8.32
C GLU A 15 14.92 -2.50 -6.92
N ARG A 16 13.88 -2.08 -6.18
CA ARG A 16 13.98 -1.62 -4.79
C ARG A 16 14.14 -2.77 -3.79
N PHE A 17 13.76 -4.00 -4.13
CA PHE A 17 13.99 -5.15 -3.25
C PHE A 17 15.48 -5.47 -3.16
N ARG A 18 16.07 -5.20 -2.00
CA ARG A 18 17.43 -5.64 -1.69
C ARG A 18 17.43 -7.11 -1.32
N ALA A 19 17.73 -7.96 -2.30
CA ALA A 19 17.96 -9.39 -2.11
C ALA A 19 19.36 -9.82 -2.60
N PRO A 20 19.96 -10.88 -2.02
CA PRO A 20 21.16 -11.49 -2.58
C PRO A 20 20.97 -11.87 -4.05
N ALA A 21 22.01 -11.68 -4.88
CA ALA A 21 21.92 -11.88 -6.33
C ALA A 21 21.41 -13.27 -6.73
N PHE A 22 21.77 -14.31 -5.96
CA PHE A 22 21.40 -15.70 -6.27
C PHE A 22 19.91 -16.03 -6.06
N ILE A 23 19.15 -15.20 -5.32
CA ILE A 23 17.71 -15.46 -5.03
C ILE A 23 16.79 -14.35 -5.55
N ARG A 24 17.36 -13.26 -6.06
CA ARG A 24 16.62 -12.06 -6.47
C ARG A 24 15.55 -12.38 -7.50
N GLU A 25 15.91 -13.10 -8.56
CA GLU A 25 14.98 -13.44 -9.65
C GLU A 25 13.80 -14.29 -9.18
N ASP A 26 14.04 -15.23 -8.27
CA ASP A 26 12.98 -16.08 -7.71
C ASP A 26 12.03 -15.26 -6.83
N LEU A 27 12.56 -14.35 -6.02
CA LEU A 27 11.77 -13.43 -5.21
C LEU A 27 10.90 -12.51 -6.08
N THR A 28 11.49 -11.92 -7.13
CA THR A 28 10.81 -11.11 -8.15
C THR A 28 9.62 -11.87 -8.75
N ARG A 29 9.89 -13.08 -9.25
CA ARG A 29 8.86 -13.92 -9.90
C ARG A 29 7.75 -14.28 -8.93
N PHE A 30 8.08 -14.60 -7.69
CA PHE A 30 7.11 -14.90 -6.65
C PHE A 30 6.24 -13.68 -6.32
N ALA A 31 6.84 -12.51 -6.09
CA ALA A 31 6.11 -11.29 -5.78
C ALA A 31 5.13 -10.88 -6.90
N LEU A 32 5.57 -10.95 -8.17
CA LEU A 32 4.71 -10.66 -9.33
C LEU A 32 3.57 -11.66 -9.48
N SER A 33 3.86 -12.95 -9.35
CA SER A 33 2.83 -13.97 -9.49
C SER A 33 1.81 -13.94 -8.36
N ALA A 34 2.24 -13.87 -7.11
CA ALA A 34 1.35 -13.84 -5.96
C ALA A 34 0.59 -12.51 -5.87
N GLY A 35 1.28 -11.38 -6.02
CA GLY A 35 0.69 -10.04 -5.98
C GLY A 35 -0.27 -9.80 -7.14
N GLY A 36 0.19 -10.02 -8.37
CA GLY A 36 -0.60 -9.83 -9.59
C GLY A 36 -1.85 -10.71 -9.62
N GLN A 37 -1.74 -11.99 -9.22
CA GLN A 37 -2.90 -12.88 -9.15
C GLN A 37 -3.89 -12.44 -8.06
N ALA A 38 -3.42 -11.98 -6.89
CA ALA A 38 -4.32 -11.56 -5.81
C ALA A 38 -5.06 -10.25 -6.15
N TRP A 39 -4.35 -9.28 -6.72
CA TRP A 39 -4.88 -7.96 -7.07
C TRP A 39 -5.72 -7.96 -8.34
N GLY A 40 -5.44 -8.86 -9.29
CA GLY A 40 -6.20 -9.02 -10.54
C GLY A 40 -7.52 -9.79 -10.39
N ARG A 41 -7.88 -10.26 -9.18
CA ARG A 41 -9.15 -11.00 -8.98
C ARG A 41 -10.36 -10.10 -9.24
N PRO A 42 -11.41 -10.62 -9.90
CA PRO A 42 -12.67 -9.88 -10.00
C PRO A 42 -13.37 -9.79 -8.63
N GLY A 43 -14.32 -8.86 -8.50
CA GLY A 43 -15.22 -8.75 -7.35
C GLY A 43 -14.83 -7.72 -6.29
N LEU A 44 -13.65 -7.11 -6.37
CA LEU A 44 -13.28 -5.97 -5.54
C LEU A 44 -12.41 -5.00 -6.35
N ASP A 45 -12.79 -3.73 -6.36
CA ASP A 45 -12.06 -2.66 -7.04
C ASP A 45 -10.67 -2.45 -6.43
N VAL A 46 -9.71 -2.04 -7.26
CA VAL A 46 -8.32 -1.77 -6.87
C VAL A 46 -8.21 -0.72 -5.76
N LYS A 47 -9.11 0.27 -5.75
CA LYS A 47 -9.22 1.29 -4.69
C LYS A 47 -9.48 0.64 -3.33
N TYR A 48 -10.46 -0.26 -3.25
CA TYR A 48 -10.83 -0.94 -2.00
C TYR A 48 -9.81 -2.01 -1.58
N ARG A 49 -9.08 -2.59 -2.53
CA ARG A 49 -7.93 -3.46 -2.22
C ARG A 49 -6.83 -2.68 -1.52
N SER A 50 -6.52 -1.48 -2.02
CA SER A 50 -5.57 -0.57 -1.37
C SER A 50 -6.00 -0.21 0.04
N LEU A 51 -7.28 0.10 0.23
CA LEU A 51 -7.84 0.40 1.55
C LEU A 51 -7.65 -0.77 2.54
N ALA A 52 -7.96 -1.99 2.11
CA ALA A 52 -7.78 -3.19 2.92
C ALA A 52 -6.31 -3.46 3.25
N THR A 53 -5.41 -3.27 2.27
CA THR A 53 -3.97 -3.42 2.48
C THR A 53 -3.43 -2.41 3.49
N ILE A 54 -3.82 -1.13 3.39
CA ILE A 54 -3.46 -0.09 4.36
C ILE A 54 -3.90 -0.50 5.76
N ALA A 55 -5.17 -0.91 5.94
CA ALA A 55 -5.68 -1.34 7.24
C ALA A 55 -4.88 -2.51 7.84
N VAL A 56 -4.53 -3.52 7.02
CA VAL A 56 -3.72 -4.67 7.46
C VAL A 56 -2.31 -4.25 7.83
N LEU A 57 -1.65 -3.41 7.02
CA LEU A 57 -0.28 -2.95 7.30
C LEU A 57 -0.20 -2.04 8.53
N THR A 58 -1.24 -1.23 8.76
CA THR A 58 -1.42 -0.48 10.01
C THR A 58 -1.50 -1.45 11.20
N ALA A 59 -2.40 -2.43 11.16
CA ALA A 59 -2.56 -3.39 12.25
C ALA A 59 -1.29 -4.22 12.53
N LEU A 60 -0.50 -4.52 11.49
CA LEU A 60 0.78 -5.24 11.59
C LEU A 60 1.98 -4.33 11.90
N GLN A 61 1.79 -3.02 12.01
CA GLN A 61 2.83 -2.01 12.23
C GLN A 61 4.01 -2.14 11.26
N ARG A 62 3.71 -2.32 9.97
CA ARG A 62 4.70 -2.42 8.89
C ARG A 62 4.92 -1.06 8.23
N SER A 63 5.59 -0.15 8.92
CA SER A 63 5.71 1.28 8.57
C SER A 63 6.18 1.54 7.12
N ASP A 64 7.24 0.88 6.67
CA ASP A 64 7.79 1.11 5.32
C ASP A 64 6.80 0.71 4.23
N ALA A 65 6.23 -0.49 4.36
CA ALA A 65 5.20 -0.97 3.45
C ALA A 65 3.91 -0.12 3.55
N LEU A 66 3.54 0.34 4.75
CA LEU A 66 2.38 1.20 4.95
C LEU A 66 2.55 2.53 4.18
N ARG A 67 3.72 3.16 4.27
CA ARG A 67 4.07 4.38 3.52
C ARG A 67 3.91 4.16 2.01
N GLU A 68 4.50 3.07 1.49
CA GLU A 68 4.39 2.72 0.06
C GLU A 68 2.93 2.50 -0.37
N HIS A 69 2.16 1.76 0.43
CA HIS A 69 0.76 1.45 0.11
C HIS A 69 -0.22 2.61 0.31
N MET A 70 0.11 3.60 1.14
CA MET A 70 -0.63 4.87 1.17
C MET A 70 -0.44 5.63 -0.14
N GLY A 71 0.80 5.69 -0.65
CA GLY A 71 1.09 6.26 -1.97
C GLY A 71 0.33 5.54 -3.10
N LEU A 72 0.44 4.21 -3.16
CA LEU A 72 -0.31 3.40 -4.13
C LEU A 72 -1.83 3.57 -3.97
N GLY A 73 -2.31 3.73 -2.74
CA GLY A 73 -3.71 4.00 -2.45
C GLY A 73 -4.20 5.29 -3.09
N LEU A 74 -3.43 6.38 -2.94
CA LEU A 74 -3.72 7.66 -3.58
C LEU A 74 -3.71 7.53 -5.12
N ASP A 75 -2.72 6.84 -5.67
CA ASP A 75 -2.63 6.59 -7.12
C ASP A 75 -3.83 5.76 -7.64
N ASN A 76 -4.37 4.88 -6.80
CA ASN A 76 -5.58 4.08 -7.06
C ASN A 76 -6.90 4.82 -6.74
N GLY A 77 -6.85 6.11 -6.41
CA GLY A 77 -8.03 6.96 -6.22
C GLY A 77 -8.62 6.96 -4.81
N LEU A 78 -7.87 6.52 -3.79
CA LEU A 78 -8.19 6.86 -2.40
C LEU A 78 -7.96 8.35 -2.17
N THR A 79 -8.84 8.96 -1.39
CA THR A 79 -8.64 10.31 -0.86
C THR A 79 -7.84 10.26 0.45
N PRO A 80 -7.13 11.34 0.83
CA PRO A 80 -6.51 11.45 2.15
C PRO A 80 -7.51 11.17 3.29
N ARG A 81 -8.76 11.62 3.14
CA ARG A 81 -9.83 11.35 4.12
C ARG A 81 -10.14 9.87 4.29
N GLU A 82 -10.29 9.13 3.18
CA GLU A 82 -10.58 7.68 3.23
C GLU A 82 -9.44 6.90 3.93
N ILE A 83 -8.19 7.32 3.71
CA ILE A 83 -7.03 6.75 4.40
C ILE A 83 -7.14 7.04 5.91
N CYS A 84 -7.30 8.30 6.30
CA CYS A 84 -7.42 8.68 7.72
C CYS A 84 -8.58 7.97 8.44
N GLU A 85 -9.76 7.86 7.82
CA GLU A 85 -10.89 7.11 8.40
C GLU A 85 -10.57 5.65 8.65
N THR A 86 -9.82 5.04 7.73
CA THR A 86 -9.39 3.65 7.87
C THR A 86 -8.42 3.49 9.03
N LEU A 87 -7.49 4.44 9.20
CA LEU A 87 -6.57 4.46 10.33
C LEU A 87 -7.31 4.63 11.67
N PHE A 88 -8.31 5.50 11.72
CA PHE A 88 -9.19 5.64 12.89
C PHE A 88 -9.94 4.34 13.19
N GLN A 89 -10.46 3.66 12.18
CA GLN A 89 -11.10 2.36 12.34
C GLN A 89 -10.11 1.31 12.90
N CYS A 90 -8.83 1.38 12.55
CA CYS A 90 -7.80 0.51 13.14
C CYS A 90 -7.60 0.78 14.64
N ALA A 91 -7.91 1.96 15.18
CA ALA A 91 -7.72 2.26 16.61
C ALA A 91 -8.52 1.32 17.52
N ILE A 92 -9.73 0.92 17.12
CA ILE A 92 -10.60 0.05 17.92
C ILE A 92 -10.21 -1.44 17.85
N TYR A 93 -9.49 -1.87 16.81
CA TYR A 93 -9.11 -3.27 16.60
C TYR A 93 -7.63 -3.54 16.91
N ALA A 94 -6.75 -2.60 16.62
CA ALA A 94 -5.29 -2.70 16.76
C ALA A 94 -4.71 -1.74 17.82
N GLY A 95 -5.57 -0.96 18.48
CA GLY A 95 -5.20 -0.04 19.56
C GLY A 95 -4.90 1.40 19.09
N PHE A 96 -5.19 2.36 19.96
CA PHE A 96 -4.97 3.79 19.69
C PHE A 96 -3.51 4.15 19.33
N PRO A 97 -2.47 3.60 19.98
CA PRO A 97 -1.08 3.90 19.60
C PRO A 97 -0.73 3.52 18.15
N THR A 98 -1.29 2.40 17.68
CA THR A 98 -1.11 1.94 16.29
C THR A 98 -1.71 2.92 15.29
N CYS A 99 -2.90 3.46 15.60
CA CYS A 99 -3.53 4.51 14.79
C CYS A 99 -2.69 5.79 14.78
N VAL A 100 -2.22 6.26 15.93
CA VAL A 100 -1.43 7.51 16.03
C VAL A 100 -0.14 7.40 15.19
N HIS A 101 0.61 6.31 15.36
CA HIS A 101 1.82 6.06 14.57
C HIS A 101 1.54 6.02 13.07
N ALA A 102 0.43 5.40 12.64
CA ALA A 102 0.05 5.38 11.24
C ALA A 102 -0.39 6.77 10.72
N MET A 103 -0.99 7.61 11.55
CA MET A 103 -1.37 8.99 11.19
C MET A 103 -0.14 9.87 10.98
N GLU A 104 0.92 9.69 11.78
CA GLU A 104 2.20 10.38 11.57
C GLU A 104 2.79 10.03 10.20
N ILE A 105 2.80 8.74 9.85
CA ILE A 105 3.24 8.30 8.51
C ILE A 105 2.35 8.88 7.40
N ALA A 106 1.03 8.90 7.61
CA ALA A 106 0.10 9.46 6.64
C ALA A 106 0.36 10.96 6.42
N HIS A 107 0.64 11.71 7.48
CA HIS A 107 0.99 13.13 7.41
C HIS A 107 2.21 13.36 6.52
N ASP A 108 3.31 12.63 6.75
CA ASP A 108 4.52 12.75 5.93
C ASP A 108 4.24 12.43 4.45
N VAL A 109 3.49 11.35 4.18
CA VAL A 109 3.13 10.95 2.80
C VAL A 109 2.31 12.03 2.11
N PHE A 110 1.38 12.64 2.84
CA PHE A 110 0.51 13.69 2.32
C PHE A 110 1.30 14.97 2.01
N GLU A 111 2.23 15.36 2.88
CA GLU A 111 3.17 16.46 2.61
C GLU A 111 4.04 16.18 1.38
N GLU A 112 4.63 14.99 1.28
CA GLU A 112 5.46 14.56 0.14
C GLU A 112 4.68 14.58 -1.18
N ARG A 113 3.39 14.22 -1.14
CA ARG A 113 2.49 14.16 -2.31
C ARG A 113 1.79 15.49 -2.61
N GLY A 114 1.90 16.49 -1.73
CA GLY A 114 1.18 17.77 -1.86
C GLY A 114 -0.34 17.62 -1.81
N VAL A 115 -0.85 16.70 -0.98
CA VAL A 115 -2.29 16.45 -0.77
C VAL A 115 -2.62 16.66 0.71
N GLY A 116 -3.85 17.07 1.08
CA GLY A 116 -4.22 17.19 2.50
C GLY A 116 -5.05 18.40 2.93
N GLU A 117 -5.64 19.16 2.01
CA GLU A 117 -6.78 20.04 2.32
C GLU A 117 -8.10 19.27 2.38
#